data_AF-A0A953WJR4-F1
#
_entry.id   AF-A0A953WJR4-F1
#
_cell.length_a   1.000
_cell.length_b   1.000
_cell.length_c   1.000
_cell.angle_alpha   90.00
_cell.angle_beta   90.00
_cell.angle_gamma   90.00
#
_symmetry.space_group_name_H-M   'P 1'
#
loop_
_entity.id
_entity.type
_entity.pdbx_description
1 polymer ?
#
loop_
_entity_poly.entity_id
_entity_poly.type
_entity_poly.pdbx_seq_one_letter_code
_entity_poly.pdbx_strand_id
1 'polypeptide(L)'
;GNPGELPPPVAGYEERLPPLARDMLAQALSCSVVGAPDTVRGGLENFIAKYKPDELILTAQIFDHKARLRSFEIAAESHGLKASA
;
A
#
# COMPACT_ATOMS: atom_id res chain seq x y z
N GLY A 1 -1.23 -23.34 -5.11
CA GLY A 1 -1.84 -22.68 -3.94
C GLY A 1 -3.35 -22.72 -4.07
N ASN A 2 -4.08 -22.34 -3.03
CA ASN A 2 -5.55 -22.24 -3.05
C ASN A 2 -5.95 -20.76 -2.87
N PRO A 3 -5.97 -19.95 -3.94
CA PRO A 3 -6.33 -18.55 -3.83
C PRO A 3 -7.80 -18.42 -3.41
N GLY A 4 -8.07 -17.58 -2.41
CA GLY A 4 -9.40 -17.30 -1.89
C GLY A 4 -9.65 -15.80 -1.80
N GLU A 5 -10.85 -15.43 -1.38
CA GLU A 5 -11.21 -14.04 -1.15
C GLU A 5 -10.36 -13.44 -0.03
N LEU A 6 -10.10 -12.14 -0.13
CA LEU A 6 -9.43 -11.40 0.94
C LEU A 6 -10.38 -11.34 2.15
N PRO A 7 -9.97 -11.78 3.35
CA PRO A 7 -10.82 -11.72 4.53
C PRO A 7 -11.07 -10.25 4.96
N PRO A 8 -12.15 -10.00 5.73
CA PRO A 8 -12.41 -8.68 6.30
C PRO A 8 -11.27 -8.27 7.26
N PRO A 9 -11.02 -6.95 7.40
CA PRO A 9 -9.99 -6.46 8.30
C PRO A 9 -10.31 -6.80 9.76
N VAL A 10 -9.29 -7.17 10.52
CA VAL A 10 -9.44 -7.43 11.96
C VAL A 10 -8.93 -6.21 12.72
N ALA A 11 -9.83 -5.56 13.48
CA ALA A 11 -9.46 -4.37 14.26
C ALA A 11 -8.31 -4.66 15.23
N GLY A 12 -7.34 -3.76 15.30
CA GLY A 12 -6.18 -3.89 16.18
C GLY A 12 -5.29 -5.09 15.86
N TYR A 13 -5.20 -5.52 14.59
CA TYR A 13 -4.43 -6.72 14.21
C TYR A 13 -2.96 -6.61 14.59
N GLU A 14 -2.30 -5.51 14.20
CA GLU A 14 -0.87 -5.34 14.44
C GLU A 14 -0.53 -5.24 15.93
N GLU A 15 -1.35 -4.54 16.71
CA GLU A 15 -1.17 -4.33 18.15
C GLU A 15 -1.30 -5.62 18.95
N ARG A 16 -2.00 -6.62 18.41
CA ARG A 16 -2.18 -7.95 19.03
C ARG A 16 -1.10 -8.95 18.64
N LEU A 17 -0.22 -8.60 17.70
CA LEU A 17 0.85 -9.50 17.29
C LEU A 17 1.98 -9.52 18.34
N PRO A 18 2.58 -10.70 18.61
CA PRO A 18 3.83 -10.78 19.35
C PRO A 18 4.92 -9.94 18.67
N PRO A 19 5.91 -9.38 19.41
CA PRO A 19 6.93 -8.49 18.85
C PRO A 19 7.62 -9.04 17.60
N LEU A 20 8.04 -10.30 17.64
CA LEU A 20 8.68 -10.95 16.48
C LEU A 20 7.78 -10.98 15.24
N ALA A 21 6.47 -11.24 15.41
CA ALA A 21 5.53 -11.26 14.30
C ALA A 21 5.28 -9.85 13.73
N ARG A 22 5.35 -8.80 14.57
CA ARG A 22 5.29 -7.40 14.12
C ARG A 22 6.51 -7.03 13.28
N ASP A 23 7.70 -7.44 13.70
CA ASP A 23 8.93 -7.19 12.95
C ASP A 23 8.91 -7.91 11.59
N MET A 24 8.43 -9.16 11.56
CA MET A 24 8.23 -9.90 10.32
C MET A 24 7.22 -9.22 9.40
N LEU A 25 6.12 -8.70 9.95
CA LEU A 25 5.13 -7.95 9.18
C LEU A 25 5.72 -6.65 8.61
N ALA A 26 6.48 -5.91 9.41
CA ALA A 26 7.16 -4.68 8.98
C ALA A 26 8.18 -4.96 7.87
N GLN A 27 8.92 -6.07 7.96
CA GLN A 27 9.82 -6.49 6.89
C GLN A 27 9.03 -6.83 5.62
N ALA A 28 7.97 -7.64 5.73
CA ALA A 28 7.16 -8.03 4.57
C ALA A 28 6.54 -6.80 3.86
N LEU A 29 6.21 -5.75 4.62
CA LEU A 29 5.65 -4.50 4.13
C LEU A 29 6.71 -3.41 3.87
N SER A 30 8.00 -3.74 3.81
CA SER A 30 9.08 -2.74 3.69
C SER A 30 9.04 -1.90 2.41
N CYS A 31 8.31 -2.36 1.40
CA CYS A 31 8.10 -1.66 0.13
C CYS A 31 6.68 -1.08 0.00
N SER A 32 5.88 -1.14 1.07
CA SER A 32 4.54 -0.57 1.11
C SER A 32 4.59 0.88 1.58
N VAL A 33 3.72 1.72 1.02
CA VAL A 33 3.53 3.10 1.45
C VAL A 33 2.05 3.25 1.85
N VAL A 34 1.81 3.59 3.12
CA VAL A 34 0.46 3.68 3.69
C VAL A 34 0.34 5.02 4.42
N GLY A 35 -0.72 5.79 4.12
CA GLY A 35 -0.97 7.05 4.79
C GLY A 35 -1.83 8.02 3.99
N ALA A 36 -1.78 9.29 4.38
CA ALA A 36 -2.42 10.39 3.66
C ALA A 36 -1.73 10.65 2.31
N PRO A 37 -2.35 11.40 1.38
CA PRO A 37 -1.77 11.68 0.06
C PRO A 37 -0.33 12.21 0.09
N ASP A 38 0.01 13.10 1.02
CA ASP A 38 1.36 13.64 1.14
C ASP A 38 2.38 12.56 1.57
N THR A 39 1.96 11.63 2.45
CA THR A 39 2.76 10.46 2.83
C THR A 39 2.98 9.54 1.62
N VAL A 40 1.94 9.33 0.82
CA VAL A 40 2.02 8.52 -0.40
C VAL A 40 2.97 9.15 -1.41
N ARG A 41 2.84 10.46 -1.67
CA ARG A 41 3.74 11.22 -2.55
C ARG A 41 5.20 11.07 -2.14
N GLY A 42 5.53 11.41 -0.89
CA GLY A 42 6.90 11.30 -0.41
C GLY A 42 7.43 9.87 -0.42
N GLY A 43 6.59 8.88 -0.09
CA GLY A 43 6.97 7.47 -0.16
C GLY A 43 7.27 6.99 -1.58
N LEU A 44 6.45 7.37 -2.56
CA LEU A 44 6.68 7.06 -3.98
C LEU A 44 7.96 7.73 -4.49
N GLU A 45 8.16 9.01 -4.20
CA GLU A 45 9.37 9.75 -4.57
C GLU A 45 10.64 9.08 -4.02
N ASN A 46 10.62 8.68 -2.74
CA ASN A 46 11.72 7.97 -2.11
C ASN A 46 11.97 6.59 -2.74
N PHE A 47 10.90 5.85 -3.04
CA PHE A 47 11.00 4.54 -3.69
C PHE A 47 11.62 4.66 -5.09
N ILE A 48 11.13 5.61 -5.90
CA ILE A 48 11.64 5.88 -7.25
C ILE A 48 13.10 6.33 -7.19
N ALA A 49 13.45 7.25 -6.29
CA ALA A 49 14.82 7.74 -6.16
C ALA A 49 15.80 6.62 -5.79
N LYS A 50 15.38 5.69 -4.92
CA LYS A 50 16.21 4.58 -4.46
C LYS A 50 16.39 3.49 -5.50
N TYR A 51 15.31 3.07 -6.16
CA TYR A 51 15.32 1.88 -7.03
C TYR A 51 15.35 2.20 -8.52
N LYS A 52 15.04 3.45 -8.90
CA LYS A 52 15.02 3.96 -10.29
C LYS A 52 14.27 3.04 -11.26
N PRO A 53 13.03 2.62 -10.94
CA PRO A 53 12.27 1.79 -11.85
C PRO A 53 11.77 2.60 -13.05
N ASP A 54 11.64 1.95 -14.21
CA ASP A 54 10.98 2.53 -15.38
C ASP A 54 9.44 2.52 -15.24
N GLU A 55 8.89 1.60 -14.44
CA GLU A 55 7.46 1.43 -14.19
C GLU A 55 7.18 1.02 -12.72
N LEU A 56 6.07 1.50 -12.16
CA LEU A 56 5.55 1.07 -10.87
C LEU A 56 4.28 0.24 -11.04
N ILE A 57 4.35 -1.04 -10.70
CA ILE A 57 3.17 -1.92 -10.61
C ILE A 57 2.66 -1.91 -9.17
N LEU A 58 1.48 -1.33 -8.96
CA LEU A 58 0.90 -1.19 -7.62
C LEU A 58 -0.04 -2.36 -7.28
N THR A 59 0.12 -2.91 -6.08
CA THR A 59 -0.80 -3.90 -5.50
C THR A 59 -1.44 -3.34 -4.23
N ALA A 60 -2.70 -3.72 -3.96
CA ALA A 60 -3.40 -3.29 -2.76
C ALA A 60 -4.33 -4.39 -2.26
N GLN A 61 -4.03 -4.92 -1.07
CA GLN A 61 -4.81 -5.96 -0.38
C GLN A 61 -5.81 -5.28 0.55
N ILE A 62 -6.79 -4.59 -0.04
CA ILE A 62 -7.85 -3.85 0.66
C ILE A 62 -9.19 -4.54 0.43
N PHE A 63 -9.87 -4.91 1.52
CA PHE A 63 -11.14 -5.65 1.50
C PHE A 63 -12.28 -4.86 0.86
N ASP A 64 -12.48 -3.61 1.32
CA ASP A 64 -13.53 -2.76 0.77
C ASP A 64 -13.15 -2.27 -0.63
N HIS A 65 -14.00 -2.56 -1.61
CA HIS A 65 -13.71 -2.24 -3.00
C HIS A 65 -13.60 -0.74 -3.26
N LYS A 66 -14.45 0.08 -2.64
CA LYS A 66 -14.44 1.54 -2.83
C LYS A 66 -13.18 2.16 -2.23
N ALA A 67 -12.78 1.71 -1.05
CA ALA A 67 -11.51 2.09 -0.42
C ALA A 67 -10.32 1.68 -1.28
N ARG A 68 -10.36 0.48 -1.89
CA ARG A 68 -9.32 0.02 -2.81
C ARG A 68 -9.20 0.92 -4.04
N LEU A 69 -10.31 1.29 -4.67
CA LEU A 69 -10.32 2.25 -5.79
C LEU A 69 -9.75 3.60 -5.36
N ARG A 70 -10.22 4.14 -4.23
CA ARG A 70 -9.72 5.42 -3.70
C ARG A 70 -8.22 5.38 -3.41
N SER A 71 -7.68 4.26 -2.93
CA SER A 71 -6.25 4.08 -2.72
C SER A 71 -5.45 4.21 -4.01
N PHE A 72 -5.94 3.65 -5.12
CA PHE A 72 -5.28 3.76 -6.42
C PHE A 72 -5.39 5.18 -7.01
N GLU A 73 -6.53 5.85 -6.84
CA GLU A 73 -6.68 7.27 -7.22
C GLU A 73 -5.66 8.14 -6.49
N ILE A 74 -5.52 7.98 -5.17
CA ILE A 74 -4.52 8.72 -4.38
C ILE A 74 -3.12 8.45 -4.90
N ALA A 75 -2.78 7.19 -5.20
CA ALA A 75 -1.45 6.85 -5.72
C ALA A 75 -1.20 7.49 -7.09
N ALA A 76 -2.19 7.47 -7.99
CA ALA A 76 -2.11 8.10 -9.31
C ALA A 76 -1.96 9.63 -9.21
N GLU A 77 -2.79 10.30 -8.41
CA GLU A 77 -2.72 11.75 -8.13
C GLU A 77 -1.36 12.12 -7.49
N SER A 78 -0.88 11.29 -6.57
CA SER A 78 0.41 11.48 -5.89
C SER A 78 1.59 11.32 -6.84
N HIS A 79 1.51 10.40 -7.80
CA HIS A 79 2.50 10.22 -8.85
C HIS A 79 2.42 11.33 -9.94
N GLY A 80 1.35 12.11 -9.97
CA GLY A 80 1.14 13.17 -10.97
C GLY A 80 0.44 12.70 -12.26
N LEU A 81 -0.14 11.50 -12.26
CA LEU A 81 -1.07 11.07 -13.30
C LEU A 81 -2.38 11.85 -13.13
N LYS A 82 -2.79 12.59 -14.16
CA LYS A 82 -4.10 13.24 -14.16
C LYS A 82 -5.18 12.19 -14.39
N ALA A 83 -6.30 12.31 -13.69
CA ALA A 83 -7.50 11.55 -14.04
C ALA A 83 -7.90 11.92 -15.47
N SER A 84 -8.17 10.92 -16.31
CA SER A 84 -8.84 11.16 -17.60
C SER A 84 -10.24 11.70 -17.31
N ALA A 85 -10.57 12.82 -17.93
CA ALA A 85 -11.85 13.51 -17.82
C ALA A 85 -13.03 12.65 -18.28
#